data_AF-A0A367FU82-F1
#
_entry.id   AF-A0A367FU82-F1
#
_cell.length_a   1.000
_cell.length_b   1.000
_cell.length_c   1.000
_cell.angle_alpha   90.00
_cell.angle_beta   90.00
_cell.angle_gamma   90.00
#
_symmetry.space_group_name_H-M   'P 1'
#
loop_
_entity.id
_entity.type
_entity.pdbx_description
1 polymer ?
#
loop_
_entity_poly.entity_id
_entity_poly.type
_entity_poly.pdbx_seq_one_letter_code
_entity_poly.pdbx_strand_id
1 'polypeptide(L)' 'MIYKSKEGARAVEERYRAYLAHWPVPSEHLRLATRQGETFAVAGGPPDAGHLPLGQTSRILEFLRAPEKRRA' A
#
# COMPACT_ATOMS: atom_id res chain seq x y z
N MET A 1 -12.00 -14.68 10.12
CA MET A 1 -10.58 -14.85 9.76
C MET A 1 -10.50 -15.07 8.25
N ILE A 2 -9.68 -14.31 7.51
CA ILE A 2 -9.57 -14.43 6.04
C ILE A 2 -8.84 -15.73 5.65
N TYR A 3 -7.91 -16.20 6.48
CA TYR A 3 -7.17 -17.45 6.28
C TYR A 3 -7.68 -18.57 7.19
N LYS A 4 -7.57 -19.81 6.70
CA LYS A 4 -8.01 -21.02 7.42
C LYS A 4 -6.98 -21.51 8.46
N SER A 5 -5.71 -21.14 8.33
CA SER A 5 -4.65 -21.47 9.28
C SER A 5 -3.50 -20.46 9.24
N LYS A 6 -2.59 -20.51 10.22
CA LYS A 6 -1.39 -19.66 10.28
C LYS A 6 -0.39 -20.02 9.18
N GLU A 7 -0.23 -21.30 8.90
CA GLU A 7 0.62 -21.83 7.84
C GLU A 7 0.10 -21.37 6.47
N GLY A 8 -1.22 -21.40 6.28
CA GLY A 8 -1.86 -20.89 5.07
C GLY A 8 -1.66 -19.38 4.89
N ALA A 9 -1.78 -18.60 5.96
CA ALA A 9 -1.51 -17.16 5.92
C ALA A 9 -0.06 -16.87 5.50
N ARG A 10 0.90 -17.60 6.08
CA ARG A 10 2.32 -17.49 5.75
C ARG A 10 2.63 -17.89 4.31
N ALA A 11 2.04 -18.98 3.82
CA ALA A 11 2.23 -19.43 2.44
C ALA A 11 1.71 -18.40 1.42
N VAL A 12 0.58 -17.74 1.71
CA VAL A 12 0.06 -16.65 0.88
C VAL A 12 1.01 -15.45 0.90
N GLU A 13 1.49 -15.04 2.07
CA GLU A 13 2.42 -13.93 2.20
C GLU A 13 3.73 -14.19 1.44
N GLU A 14 4.34 -15.36 1.60
CA GLU A 14 5.57 -15.75 0.91
C GLU A 14 5.40 -15.70 -0.62
N ARG A 15 4.26 -16.21 -1.12
CA ARG A 15 3.97 -16.16 -2.57
C ARG A 15 3.73 -14.74 -3.07
N TYR A 16 3.07 -13.90 -2.28
CA TYR A 16 2.87 -12.49 -2.64
C TYR A 16 4.21 -11.73 -2.69
N ARG A 17 5.11 -11.96 -1.72
CA ARG A 17 6.46 -11.40 -1.72
C ARG A 17 7.28 -11.88 -2.92
N ALA A 18 7.21 -13.17 -3.25
CA ALA A 18 7.88 -13.71 -4.43
C ALA A 18 7.36 -13.07 -5.74
N TYR A 19 6.06 -12.80 -5.82
CA TYR A 19 5.48 -12.09 -6.97
C TYR A 19 5.99 -10.64 -7.05
N LEU A 20 6.00 -9.91 -5.94
CA LEU A 20 6.52 -8.53 -5.89
C LEU A 20 8.02 -8.43 -6.18
N ALA A 21 8.80 -9.49 -5.95
CA ALA A 21 10.22 -9.51 -6.32
C ALA A 21 10.46 -9.41 -7.83
N HIS A 22 9.46 -9.75 -8.64
CA HIS A 22 9.51 -9.67 -10.11
C HIS A 22 8.85 -8.39 -10.65
N TRP A 23 8.64 -7.38 -9.79
CA TRP A 23 8.00 -6.13 -10.20
C TRP A 23 8.80 -5.44 -11.31
N PRO A 24 8.15 -4.98 -12.41
CA PRO A 24 8.85 -4.60 -13.63
C PRO A 24 9.57 -3.24 -13.57
N VAL A 25 9.36 -2.47 -12.51
CA VAL A 25 9.95 -1.14 -12.31
C VAL A 25 10.52 -1.02 -10.90
N PRO A 26 11.47 -0.12 -10.64
CA PRO A 26 11.87 0.17 -9.26
C PRO A 26 10.67 0.58 -8.42
N SER A 27 10.54 -0.03 -7.24
CA SER A 27 9.46 0.24 -6.31
C SER A 27 9.92 0.19 -4.86
N GLU A 28 9.24 0.96 -4.01
CA GLU A 28 9.39 0.96 -2.57
C GLU A 28 8.18 0.29 -1.91
N HIS A 29 8.44 -0.55 -0.91
CA HIS A 29 7.41 -1.23 -0.12
C HIS A 29 7.18 -0.48 1.18
N LEU A 30 6.01 0.13 1.33
CA LEU A 30 5.66 1.01 2.43
C LEU A 30 4.63 0.35 3.38
N ARG A 31 4.74 0.68 4.66
CA ARG A 31 3.74 0.38 5.69
C ARG A 31 3.21 1.68 6.26
N LEU A 32 1.95 1.98 5.95
CA LEU A 32 1.30 3.25 6.28
C LEU A 32 0.36 3.04 7.46
N ALA A 33 0.56 3.79 8.55
CA ALA A 33 -0.41 3.82 9.64
C ALA A 33 -1.67 4.55 9.19
N THR A 34 -2.82 3.88 9.26
CA THR A 34 -4.14 4.48 8.97
C THR A 34 -5.08 4.33 10.15
N ARG A 35 -6.23 4.99 10.11
CA ARG A 35 -7.25 4.87 11.16
C ARG A 35 -7.85 3.46 11.26
N GLN A 36 -7.69 2.65 10.21
CA GLN A 36 -8.18 1.27 10.13
C GLN A 36 -7.07 0.26 10.44
N GLY A 37 -5.89 0.72 10.87
CA GLY A 37 -4.71 -0.10 11.08
C GLY A 37 -3.64 0.14 10.02
N GLU A 38 -2.66 -0.75 9.99
CA GLU A 38 -1.57 -0.68 9.02
C GLU A 38 -2.04 -1.08 7.61
N THR A 39 -1.66 -0.28 6.61
CA THR A 39 -1.88 -0.56 5.19
C THR A 39 -0.53 -0.75 4.50
N PHE A 40 -0.39 -1.84 3.74
CA PHE A 40 0.76 -2.09 2.87
C PHE A 40 0.56 -1.41 1.50
N ALA A 41 1.58 -0.72 1.01
CA ALA A 41 1.57 -0.07 -0.31
C ALA A 41 2.87 -0.34 -1.08
N VAL A 42 2.77 -0.37 -2.41
CA VAL A 42 3.91 -0.43 -3.33
C VAL A 42 3.94 0.89 -4.10
N ALA A 43 4.95 1.71 -3.89
CA ALA A 43 5.14 2.98 -4.58
C ALA A 43 6.16 2.80 -5.69
N GLY A 44 5.86 3.26 -6.91
CA GLY A 44 6.78 3.19 -8.04
C GLY A 44 6.63 4.40 -8.95
N GLY A 45 7.66 4.67 -9.73
CA GLY A 45 7.74 5.84 -10.61
C GLY A 45 8.44 7.05 -9.96
N PRO A 46 8.65 8.13 -10.73
CA PRO A 46 9.38 9.31 -10.26
C PRO A 46 8.63 10.03 -9.12
N PRO A 47 9.33 10.46 -8.06
CA PRO A 47 8.69 11.14 -6.92
C PRO A 47 8.06 12.48 -7.29
N ASP A 48 8.58 13.15 -8.33
CA ASP A 48 8.13 14.47 -8.77
C ASP A 48 7.07 14.42 -9.88
N ALA A 49 6.67 13.21 -10.30
CA ALA A 49 5.52 13.04 -11.18
C ALA A 49 4.22 13.13 -10.38
N GLY A 50 3.16 13.66 -10.99
CA GLY A 50 1.82 13.65 -10.38
C GLY A 50 1.41 12.23 -9.98
N HIS A 51 0.88 12.07 -8.77
CA HIS A 51 0.55 10.76 -8.22
C HIS A 51 -0.71 10.18 -8.87
N LEU A 52 -0.61 8.95 -9.38
CA LEU A 52 -1.74 8.17 -9.87
C LEU A 52 -1.91 6.90 -9.03
N PRO A 53 -2.76 6.91 -7.99
CA PRO A 53 -3.08 5.69 -7.24
C PRO A 53 -3.85 4.71 -8.14
N LEU A 54 -3.33 3.50 -8.31
CA LEU A 54 -3.98 2.43 -9.08
C LEU A 54 -5.12 1.78 -8.28
N GLY A 55 -6.31 1.71 -8.87
CA GLY A 55 -7.46 0.97 -8.33
C GLY A 55 -8.45 1.76 -7.46
N GLN A 56 -8.25 3.07 -7.22
CA GLN A 56 -9.17 3.91 -6.43
C GLN A 56 -9.32 5.29 -7.07
N THR A 57 -10.31 5.49 -7.94
CA THR A 57 -10.36 6.65 -8.85
C THR A 57 -10.79 8.00 -8.24
N SER A 58 -11.03 8.17 -6.94
CA SER A 58 -11.37 9.53 -6.44
C SER A 58 -11.06 9.86 -4.98
N ARG A 59 -11.18 8.92 -4.02
CA ARG A 59 -11.29 9.32 -2.59
C ARG A 59 -9.98 9.55 -1.84
N ILE A 60 -8.86 8.99 -2.29
CA ILE A 60 -7.58 9.09 -1.58
C ILE A 60 -6.83 10.40 -1.90
N LEU A 61 -6.97 10.92 -3.13
CA LEU A 61 -6.39 12.21 -3.49
C LEU A 61 -6.94 13.35 -2.62
N GLU A 62 -8.22 13.27 -2.25
CA GLU A 62 -8.86 14.25 -1.35
C GLU A 62 -8.27 14.20 0.08
N PHE A 63 -7.88 13.01 0.56
CA PHE A 63 -7.24 12.84 1.86
C PHE A 63 -5.80 13.36 1.88
N LEU A 64 -5.03 13.12 0.82
CA LEU A 64 -3.64 13.62 0.70
C LEU A 64 -3.57 15.13 0.45
N ARG A 65 -4.66 15.74 -0.03
CA ARG A 65 -4.76 17.19 -0.28
C ARG A 65 -5.19 17.99 0.96
N ALA A 66 -5.59 17.33 2.05
CA ALA A 66 -5.90 18.01 3.31
C ALA A 66 -4.60 18.18 4.12
N PRO A 67 -4.09 19.42 4.29
CA PRO A 67 -2.89 19.63 5.09
C PRO A 67 -3.18 19.37 6.56
N GLU A 68 -2.13 18.99 7.28
CA GLU A 68 -2.03 18.80 8.72
C GLU A 68 -2.88 19.77 9.58
N LYS A 69 -4.14 19.44 9.84
CA LYS A 69 -4.88 19.98 10.99
C LYS A 69 -5.74 18.90 11.62
N ARG A 70 -5.16 18.16 12.56
CA ARG A 70 -5.86 17.58 13.73
C ARG A 70 -4.85 17.18 14.80
N ARG A 71 -4.29 18.19 15.46
CA ARG A 71 -4.01 18.17 16.90
C ARG A 71 -4.78 19.35 17.50
N ALA A 72 -5.84 19.02 18.21
CA ALA A 72 -6.42 19.75 19.34
C ALA A 72 -7.18 18.69 20.14
#